data_AF-A0A931WLX4-F1
#
_entry.id   AF-A0A931WLX4-F1
#
_cell.length_a   1.000
_cell.length_b   1.000
_cell.length_c   1.000
_cell.angle_alpha   90.00
_cell.angle_beta   90.00
_cell.angle_gamma   90.00
#
_symmetry.space_group_name_H-M   'P 1'
#
loop_
_entity.id
_entity.type
_entity.pdbx_description
1 polymer ?
#
loop_
_entity_poly.entity_id
_entity_poly.type
_entity_poly.pdbx_seq_one_letter_code
_entity_poly.pdbx_strand_id
1 'polypeptide(L)' 'MGGGSNRLVDTIVAWGDMTAVIDRVRAHQSAGANHVCVQVLPPDPQALPIREWREVASALLPSK' A
#
# COMPACT_ATOMS: atom_id res chain seq x y z
N MET A 1 -1.80 24.89 -10.99
CA MET A 1 -1.46 23.45 -11.03
C MET A 1 -2.70 22.68 -10.60
N GLY A 2 -3.23 21.81 -11.46
CA GLY A 2 -4.49 21.12 -11.20
C GLY A 2 -4.35 20.19 -9.99
N GLY A 3 -5.10 20.47 -8.92
CA GLY A 3 -5.19 19.60 -7.76
C GLY A 3 -5.71 18.24 -8.20
N GLY A 4 -4.92 17.19 -7.96
CA GLY A 4 -5.34 15.82 -8.23
C GLY A 4 -6.69 15.54 -7.58
N SER A 5 -7.51 14.73 -8.24
CA SER A 5 -8.80 14.34 -7.68
C SER A 5 -8.56 13.52 -6.42
N ASN A 6 -8.91 14.06 -5.24
CA ASN A 6 -8.81 13.33 -3.98
C ASN A 6 -9.49 11.96 -4.08
N ARG A 7 -10.64 11.86 -4.78
CA ARG A 7 -11.28 10.56 -5.06
C ARG A 7 -10.41 9.59 -5.84
N LEU A 8 -9.65 10.07 -6.83
CA LEU A 8 -8.72 9.23 -7.59
C LEU A 8 -7.57 8.77 -6.70
N VAL A 9 -7.04 9.67 -5.86
CA VAL A 9 -5.99 9.37 -4.88
C VAL A 9 -6.48 8.35 -3.85
N ASP A 10 -7.67 8.55 -3.27
CA ASP A 10 -8.30 7.63 -2.30
C ASP A 10 -8.59 6.26 -2.91
N THR A 11 -8.89 6.21 -4.22
CA THR A 11 -9.14 4.95 -4.93
C THR A 11 -7.85 4.20 -5.21
N ILE A 12 -6.76 4.90 -5.53
CA ILE A 12 -5.52 4.30 -6.01
C ILE A 12 -4.53 4.05 -4.87
N VAL A 13 -4.50 4.93 -3.86
CA VAL A 13 -3.50 4.91 -2.81
C VAL A 13 -4.17 4.51 -1.51
N ALA A 14 -3.72 3.40 -0.92
CA ALA A 14 -4.14 3.02 0.43
C ALA A 14 -3.50 3.97 1.45
N TRP A 15 -4.19 5.07 1.77
CA TRP A 15 -3.83 5.99 2.85
C TRP A 15 -4.61 5.63 4.11
N GLY A 16 -3.93 5.54 5.25
CA GLY A 16 -4.54 5.17 6.51
C GLY A 16 -3.57 4.39 7.38
N ASP A 17 -4.11 3.59 8.30
CA ASP A 17 -3.33 2.67 9.11
C ASP A 17 -2.94 1.40 8.34
N MET A 18 -2.16 0.54 8.99
CA MET A 18 -1.74 -0.73 8.40
C MET A 18 -2.92 -1.63 8.00
N THR A 19 -4.05 -1.55 8.71
CA THR A 19 -5.25 -2.33 8.39
C THR A 19 -5.84 -1.91 7.04
N ALA A 20 -5.96 -0.60 6.81
CA ALA A 20 -6.44 -0.07 5.53
C ALA A 20 -5.56 -0.51 4.35
N VAL A 21 -4.24 -0.57 4.54
CA VAL A 21 -3.29 -1.07 3.54
C VAL A 21 -3.54 -2.56 3.25
N ILE A 22 -3.65 -3.40 4.29
CA ILE A 22 -3.89 -4.84 4.14
C ILE A 22 -5.22 -5.11 3.44
N ASP A 23 -6.28 -4.39 3.82
CA ASP A 23 -7.61 -4.57 3.23
C ASP A 23 -7.61 -4.21 1.74
N ARG A 24 -6.88 -3.18 1.33
CA ARG A 24 -6.72 -2.85 -0.09
C ARG A 24 -5.98 -3.96 -0.84
N VAL A 25 -4.90 -4.50 -0.27
CA VAL A 25 -4.16 -5.63 -0.86
C VAL A 25 -5.07 -6.86 -1.00
N ARG A 26 -5.83 -7.20 0.04
CA ARG A 26 -6.81 -8.29 0.02
C ARG A 26 -7.91 -8.07 -1.01
N ALA A 27 -8.41 -6.85 -1.15
CA ALA A 27 -9.41 -6.53 -2.17
C ALA A 27 -8.89 -6.80 -3.60
N HIS A 28 -7.61 -6.51 -3.88
CA HIS A 28 -7.01 -6.88 -5.16
C HIS A 28 -6.92 -8.40 -5.33
N GLN A 29 -6.55 -9.15 -4.29
CA GLN A 29 -6.51 -10.61 -4.33
C GLN A 29 -7.91 -11.21 -4.54
N SER A 30 -8.92 -10.72 -3.82
CA SER A 30 -10.32 -11.14 -3.99
C SER A 30 -10.88 -10.81 -5.38
N ALA A 31 -10.38 -9.76 -6.03
CA ALA A 31 -10.69 -9.44 -7.42
C ALA A 31 -9.97 -10.35 -8.44
N GLY A 32 -9.17 -11.32 -7.99
CA GLY A 32 -8.48 -12.32 -8.82
C GLY A 32 -7.00 -12.03 -9.06
N ALA A 33 -6.42 -11.01 -8.44
CA ALA A 33 -4.99 -10.76 -8.56
C ALA A 33 -4.19 -11.87 -7.86
N ASN A 34 -3.33 -12.55 -8.62
CA ASN A 34 -2.35 -13.50 -8.08
C ASN A 34 -1.02 -12.85 -7.68
N HIS A 35 -0.86 -11.56 -8.00
CA HIS A 35 0.28 -10.73 -7.63
C HIS A 35 -0.16 -9.29 -7.40
N VAL A 36 0.32 -8.67 -6.32
CA VAL A 36 0.01 -7.27 -5.97
C VAL A 36 1.32 -6.56 -5.66
N CYS A 37 1.72 -5.61 -6.50
CA CYS A 37 2.88 -4.76 -6.24
C CYS A 37 2.54 -3.68 -5.21
N VAL A 38 3.39 -3.48 -4.21
CA VAL A 38 3.24 -2.45 -3.19
C VAL A 38 4.40 -1.45 -3.28
N GLN A 39 4.09 -0.19 -3.55
CA GLN A 39 5.04 0.91 -3.52
C GLN A 39 4.77 1.77 -2.28
N VAL A 40 5.78 1.88 -1.41
CA VAL A 40 5.74 2.81 -0.28
C VAL A 40 6.29 4.16 -0.75
N LEU A 41 5.59 5.24 -0.41
CA LEU A 41 5.97 6.62 -0.74
C LEU A 41 6.43 7.35 0.53
N PRO A 42 7.73 7.30 0.88
CA PRO A 42 8.27 8.04 2.00
C PRO A 42 8.30 9.57 1.74
N PRO A 43 8.39 10.40 2.79
CA PRO A 43 8.53 11.86 2.64
C PRO A 43 9.77 12.28 1.84
N ASP A 44 10.87 11.54 1.95
CA ASP A 44 12.04 11.68 1.10
C ASP A 44 11.95 10.69 -0.09
N PRO A 45 11.72 11.16 -1.33
CA PRO A 45 11.57 10.28 -2.49
C PRO A 45 12.83 9.48 -2.84
N GLN A 46 14.00 9.85 -2.32
CA GLN A 46 15.27 9.13 -2.54
C GLN A 46 15.58 8.12 -1.43
N ALA A 47 14.85 8.16 -0.31
CA ALA A 47 15.03 7.21 0.77
C ALA A 47 14.49 5.83 0.39
N LEU A 48 15.23 4.79 0.76
CA LEU A 48 14.75 3.41 0.69
C LEU A 48 13.87 3.12 1.92
N PRO A 49 12.56 2.83 1.75
CA PRO A 49 11.63 2.62 2.86
C PRO A 49 11.74 1.18 3.42
N ILE A 50 12.96 0.79 3.83
CA ILE A 50 13.27 -0.57 4.28
C ILE A 50 12.44 -0.96 5.50
N ARG A 51 12.21 -0.01 6.42
CA ARG A 51 11.46 -0.24 7.64
C ARG A 51 9.99 -0.52 7.31
N GLU A 52 9.40 0.33 6.49
CA GLU A 52 8.00 0.27 6.07
C GLU A 52 7.75 -1.00 5.26
N TRP A 53 8.68 -1.39 4.38
CA TRP A 53 8.61 -2.68 3.70
C TRP A 53 8.60 -3.86 4.66
N ARG A 54 9.41 -3.84 5.73
CA ARG A 54 9.36 -4.90 6.76
C ARG A 54 8.01 -4.90 7.48
N GLU A 55 7.49 -3.75 7.87
CA GLU A 55 6.21 -3.64 8.57
C GLU A 55 5.06 -4.17 7.70
N VAL A 56 5.00 -3.78 6.42
CA VAL A 56 4.01 -4.28 5.46
C VAL A 56 4.18 -5.79 5.23
N ALA A 57 5.42 -6.27 5.03
CA ALA A 57 5.68 -7.68 4.82
C ALA A 57 5.28 -8.52 6.03
N SER A 58 5.60 -8.08 7.25
CA SER A 58 5.19 -8.74 8.49
C SER A 58 3.68 -8.80 8.66
N ALA A 59 2.94 -7.83 8.13
CA ALA A 59 1.47 -7.80 8.24
C ALA A 59 0.77 -8.64 7.16
N LEU A 60 1.40 -8.82 5.99
CA LEU A 60 0.83 -9.58 4.86
C LEU A 60 1.24 -11.06 4.86
N LEU A 61 2.44 -11.38 5.35
CA LEU A 61 2.94 -12.74 5.36
C LEU A 61 2.41 -13.50 6.58
N PRO A 62 2.01 -14.77 6.42
CA PRO A 62 1.63 -15.58 7.56
C PRO A 62 2.81 -15.72 8.53
N SER A 63 2.53 -15.59 9.82
CA SER A 63 3.46 -15.96 10.87
C SER A 63 3.82 -17.44 10.69
N LYS A 64 5.12 -17.74 10.72
CA LYS A 64 5.65 -19.10 10.62
C LYS A 64 5.22 -19.96 11.81
#